data_AF-A0A949ZM19-F1
#
_entry.id   AF-A0A949ZM19-F1
#
_cell.length_a   1.000
_cell.length_b   1.000
_cell.length_c   1.000
_cell.angle_alpha   90.00
_cell.angle_beta   90.00
_cell.angle_gamma   90.00
#
_symmetry.space_group_name_H-M   'P 1'
#
loop_
_entity.id
_entity.type
_entity.pdbx_description
1 polymer ?
#
loop_
_entity_poly.entity_id
_entity_poly.type
_entity_poly.pdbx_seq_one_letter_code
_entity_poly.pdbx_strand_id
1 'polypeptide(L)'
;MRPLGAQLAGTGAERDEEARLQRLVESRHWDAARFEKATGWDVPRFRNFLDTVCRPYAADYARFPTNSADAGDGYYLNNGWFDGVDAEVLYSIIRHTAPATIVEVGSGNSTRLMRRAIREGSASTRIISIDPQPRADVHAFCDEHIPQPVERLRQEDIAARLSPGDILFID
;
A
#
# COMPACT_ATOMS: atom_id res chain seq x y z
N MET A 1 -15.26 -40.48 17.57
CA MET A 1 -14.21 -39.64 18.18
C MET A 1 -12.94 -39.77 17.34
N ARG A 2 -12.52 -38.70 16.65
CA ARG A 2 -11.20 -38.61 16.00
C ARG A 2 -10.27 -37.81 16.92
N PRO A 3 -9.00 -38.20 17.10
CA PRO A 3 -8.10 -37.46 17.97
C PRO A 3 -7.65 -36.14 17.30
N LEU A 4 -7.51 -35.11 18.15
CA LEU A 4 -6.85 -33.84 17.83
C LEU A 4 -5.38 -34.09 17.44
N GLY A 5 -4.87 -33.35 16.45
CA GLY A 5 -3.42 -33.30 16.23
C GLY A 5 -2.92 -33.09 14.80
N ALA A 6 -3.77 -32.88 13.80
CA ALA A 6 -3.29 -32.50 12.47
C ALA A 6 -3.17 -30.97 12.38
N GLN A 7 -2.01 -30.42 12.77
CA GLN A 7 -1.59 -29.16 12.19
C GLN A 7 -1.35 -29.44 10.71
N LEU A 8 -2.13 -28.78 9.85
CA LEU A 8 -1.89 -28.76 8.41
C LEU A 8 -0.45 -28.28 8.22
N ALA A 9 0.41 -29.15 7.69
CA ALA A 9 1.77 -28.80 7.34
C ALA A 9 1.73 -27.51 6.51
N GLY A 10 2.47 -26.49 6.94
CA GLY A 10 2.38 -25.14 6.39
C GLY A 10 2.44 -25.14 4.87
N THR A 11 1.70 -24.23 4.25
CA THR A 11 1.69 -24.07 2.80
C THR A 11 3.12 -23.84 2.27
N GLY A 12 3.38 -24.06 0.98
CA GLY A 12 4.70 -23.76 0.40
C GLY A 12 5.16 -22.32 0.71
N ALA A 13 4.20 -21.38 0.72
CA ALA A 13 4.42 -19.99 1.07
C ALA A 13 4.90 -19.79 2.52
N GLU A 14 4.35 -20.53 3.49
CA GLU A 14 4.79 -20.42 4.90
C GLU A 14 6.23 -20.90 5.08
N ARG A 15 6.62 -21.99 4.41
CA ARG A 15 8.02 -22.47 4.47
C ARG A 15 8.99 -21.50 3.79
N ASP A 16 8.57 -20.91 2.67
CA ASP A 16 9.38 -19.92 1.96
C ASP A 16 9.55 -18.63 2.80
N GLU A 17 8.51 -18.23 3.52
CA GLU A 17 8.53 -17.09 4.45
C GLU A 17 9.42 -17.38 5.67
N GLU A 18 9.31 -18.55 6.27
CA GLU A 18 10.16 -18.96 7.40
C GLU A 18 11.65 -18.95 7.01
N ALA A 19 11.98 -19.52 5.84
CA ALA A 19 13.34 -19.48 5.30
C ALA A 19 13.82 -18.05 5.00
N ARG A 20 12.92 -17.15 4.60
CA ARG A 20 13.23 -15.72 4.36
C ARG A 20 13.55 -15.00 5.66
N LEU A 21 12.70 -15.16 6.69
CA LEU A 21 12.91 -14.57 8.00
C LEU A 21 14.22 -15.06 8.63
N GLN A 22 14.53 -16.35 8.49
CA GLN A 22 15.77 -16.91 9.02
C GLN A 22 17.02 -16.29 8.38
N ARG A 23 17.02 -16.09 7.05
CA ARG A 23 18.11 -15.38 6.36
C ARG A 23 18.28 -13.93 6.85
N LEU A 24 17.19 -13.21 7.10
CA LEU A 24 17.24 -11.82 7.60
C LEU A 24 17.82 -11.74 9.02
N VAL A 25 17.51 -12.74 9.85
CA VAL A 25 18.10 -12.86 11.20
C VAL A 25 19.59 -13.17 11.11
N GLU A 26 19.99 -14.13 10.28
CA GLU A 26 21.40 -14.48 10.06
C GLU A 26 22.21 -13.30 9.52
N SER A 27 21.61 -12.46 8.67
CA SER A 27 22.25 -11.25 8.15
C SER A 27 22.25 -10.08 9.12
N ARG A 28 21.80 -10.25 10.37
CA ARG A 28 21.72 -9.18 11.38
C ARG A 28 20.95 -7.96 10.88
N HIS A 29 19.87 -8.19 10.12
CA HIS A 29 19.17 -7.13 9.40
C HIS A 29 18.61 -6.04 10.33
N TRP A 30 18.34 -6.38 11.59
CA TRP A 30 17.70 -5.54 12.61
C TRP A 30 18.67 -4.98 13.66
N ASP A 31 19.97 -5.23 13.55
CA ASP A 31 20.97 -4.81 14.54
C ASP A 31 21.15 -3.27 14.59
N ALA A 32 20.65 -2.54 13.59
CA ALA A 32 20.69 -1.09 13.53
C ALA A 32 19.30 -0.51 13.29
N ALA A 33 18.99 0.58 14.02
CA ALA A 33 17.82 1.37 13.74
C ALA A 33 17.90 1.92 12.31
N ARG A 34 16.88 1.64 11.49
CA ARG A 34 16.81 2.15 10.11
C ARG A 34 16.43 3.62 10.04
N PHE A 35 15.83 4.15 11.11
CA PHE A 35 15.43 5.54 11.24
C PHE A 35 15.98 6.09 12.57
N GLU A 36 16.87 7.08 12.47
CA GLU A 36 17.53 7.69 13.65
C GLU A 36 16.64 8.71 14.38
N LYS A 37 15.55 9.17 13.75
CA LYS A 37 14.67 10.21 14.28
C LYS A 37 13.22 9.75 14.21
N ALA A 38 12.53 9.86 15.34
CA ALA A 38 11.08 9.91 15.33
C ALA A 38 10.63 11.15 14.53
N THR A 39 9.59 11.01 13.73
CA THR A 39 8.95 12.15 13.06
C THR A 39 8.51 13.16 14.12
N GLY A 40 9.05 14.37 14.09
CA GLY A 40 8.70 15.41 15.05
C GLY A 40 7.19 15.71 15.02
N TRP A 41 6.58 15.84 16.19
CA TRP A 41 5.16 16.15 16.32
C TRP A 41 4.93 17.67 16.14
N ASP A 42 4.41 18.05 14.98
CA ASP A 42 4.13 19.44 14.61
C ASP A 42 2.63 19.59 14.25
N VAL A 43 1.81 19.80 15.28
CA VAL A 43 0.35 19.92 15.12
C VAL A 43 -0.05 21.02 14.13
N PRO A 44 0.52 22.25 14.20
CA PRO A 44 0.22 23.28 13.19
C PRO A 44 0.47 22.82 11.76
N ARG A 45 1.62 22.17 11.50
CA ARG A 45 1.95 21.65 10.18
C ARG A 45 0.98 20.56 9.72
N PHE A 46 0.65 19.60 10.59
CA PHE A 46 -0.28 18.53 10.24
C PHE A 46 -1.69 19.04 10.00
N ARG A 47 -2.17 20.00 10.81
CA ARG A 47 -3.48 20.63 10.57
C ARG A 47 -3.50 21.35 9.24
N ASN A 48 -2.46 22.12 8.92
CA ASN A 48 -2.34 22.79 7.62
C ASN A 48 -2.36 21.79 6.46
N PHE A 49 -1.68 20.65 6.60
CA PHE A 49 -1.73 19.56 5.63
C PHE A 49 -3.16 19.03 5.45
N LEU A 50 -3.88 18.72 6.54
CA LEU A 50 -5.26 18.25 6.46
C LEU A 50 -6.17 19.27 5.77
N ASP A 51 -6.02 20.56 6.09
CA ASP A 51 -6.82 21.62 5.49
C ASP A 51 -6.50 21.87 4.00
N THR A 52 -5.24 21.70 3.60
CA THR A 52 -4.80 21.99 2.22
C THR A 52 -4.94 20.78 1.30
N VAL A 53 -4.65 19.59 1.81
CA VAL A 53 -4.57 18.35 1.02
C VAL A 53 -5.85 17.53 1.17
N CYS A 54 -6.41 17.39 2.37
CA CYS A 54 -7.52 16.45 2.61
C CYS A 54 -8.89 17.12 2.49
N ARG A 55 -9.11 18.27 3.14
CA ARG A 55 -10.39 18.97 3.17
C ARG A 55 -11.01 19.23 1.78
N PRO A 56 -10.25 19.56 0.71
CA PRO A 56 -10.84 19.75 -0.62
C PRO A 56 -11.57 18.51 -1.17
N TYR A 57 -11.20 17.31 -0.71
CA TYR A 57 -11.76 16.04 -1.20
C TYR A 57 -12.72 15.38 -0.22
N ALA A 58 -13.08 16.06 0.88
CA ALA A 58 -13.93 15.50 1.93
C ALA A 58 -15.31 15.03 1.45
N ALA A 59 -15.91 15.76 0.52
CA ALA A 59 -17.17 15.35 -0.09
C ALA A 59 -17.03 14.09 -0.95
N ASP A 60 -15.85 13.81 -1.50
CA ASP A 60 -15.59 12.65 -2.34
C ASP A 60 -15.43 11.39 -1.48
N TYR A 61 -14.52 11.41 -0.51
CA TYR A 61 -14.28 10.23 0.33
C TYR A 61 -15.40 9.96 1.34
N ALA A 62 -16.22 10.96 1.71
CA ALA A 62 -17.45 10.73 2.48
C ALA A 62 -18.49 9.88 1.73
N ARG A 63 -18.32 9.69 0.42
CA ARG A 63 -19.19 8.86 -0.44
C ARG A 63 -18.59 7.48 -0.73
N PHE A 64 -17.49 7.10 -0.08
CA PHE A 64 -16.94 5.76 -0.26
C PHE A 64 -17.96 4.70 0.15
N PRO A 65 -18.16 3.65 -0.68
CA PRO A 65 -19.01 2.52 -0.33
C PRO A 65 -18.53 1.86 0.96
N THR A 66 -19.46 1.35 1.77
CA THR A 66 -19.14 0.73 3.07
C THR A 66 -19.13 -0.79 3.05
N ASN A 67 -19.37 -1.38 1.87
CA ASN A 67 -19.39 -2.81 1.63
C ASN A 67 -19.00 -3.11 0.16
N SER A 68 -18.68 -4.37 -0.12
CA SER A 68 -18.20 -4.80 -1.43
C SER A 68 -19.28 -4.83 -2.52
N ALA A 69 -20.56 -4.97 -2.16
CA ALA A 69 -21.65 -5.01 -3.14
C ALA A 69 -21.85 -3.65 -3.81
N ASP A 70 -21.66 -2.57 -3.05
CA ASP A 70 -21.79 -1.19 -3.52
C ASP A 70 -20.48 -0.61 -4.08
N ALA A 71 -19.36 -1.34 -3.94
CA ALA A 71 -18.02 -0.85 -4.28
C ALA A 71 -17.92 -0.45 -5.76
N GLY A 72 -18.45 -1.26 -6.67
CA GLY A 72 -18.36 -1.07 -8.13
C GLY A 72 -16.92 -1.09 -8.65
N ASP A 73 -16.16 -0.02 -8.38
CA ASP A 73 -14.75 0.19 -8.72
C ASP A 73 -13.75 -0.59 -7.84
N GLY A 74 -14.25 -1.39 -6.90
CA GLY A 74 -13.49 -2.37 -6.14
C GLY A 74 -13.05 -1.91 -4.75
N TYR A 75 -12.97 -0.61 -4.48
CA TYR A 75 -12.65 -0.11 -3.13
C TYR A 75 -13.91 0.15 -2.30
N TYR A 76 -13.84 -0.21 -1.01
CA TYR A 76 -14.89 0.06 -0.02
C TYR A 76 -14.30 0.16 1.39
N LEU A 77 -14.95 0.93 2.27
CA LEU A 77 -14.64 1.03 3.70
C LEU A 77 -15.10 -0.23 4.45
N ASN A 78 -14.60 -0.44 5.68
CA ASN A 78 -14.87 -1.65 6.49
C ASN A 78 -14.39 -2.93 5.80
N ASN A 79 -13.31 -2.84 5.03
CA ASN A 79 -12.71 -3.99 4.36
C ASN A 79 -11.78 -4.80 5.28
N GLY A 80 -11.48 -4.28 6.48
CA GLY A 80 -10.68 -4.95 7.50
C GLY A 80 -9.17 -4.90 7.29
N TRP A 81 -8.70 -4.23 6.24
CA TRP A 81 -7.27 -4.13 5.88
C TRP A 81 -6.80 -2.67 5.72
N PHE A 82 -7.43 -1.90 4.83
CA PHE A 82 -7.02 -0.51 4.51
C PHE A 82 -8.24 0.41 4.37
N ASP A 83 -8.60 1.12 5.44
CA ASP A 83 -9.78 1.99 5.51
C ASP A 83 -9.60 3.19 6.46
N GLY A 84 -10.70 3.93 6.69
CA GLY A 84 -10.72 5.06 7.60
C GLY A 84 -9.80 6.21 7.18
N VAL A 85 -9.13 6.81 8.16
CA VAL A 85 -8.32 8.02 7.96
C VAL A 85 -7.14 7.78 7.02
N ASP A 86 -6.52 6.59 7.04
CA ASP A 86 -5.40 6.27 6.16
C ASP A 86 -5.83 6.29 4.68
N ALA A 87 -7.03 5.78 4.40
CA ALA A 87 -7.63 5.84 3.08
C ALA A 87 -7.97 7.28 2.67
N GLU A 88 -8.59 8.06 3.55
CA GLU A 88 -8.92 9.46 3.27
C GLU A 88 -7.67 10.28 2.93
N VAL A 89 -6.58 10.08 3.68
CA VAL A 89 -5.30 10.78 3.47
C VAL A 89 -4.63 10.32 2.17
N LEU A 90 -4.49 9.02 1.93
CA LEU A 90 -3.86 8.52 0.69
C LEU A 90 -4.62 8.99 -0.55
N TYR A 91 -5.95 8.86 -0.52
CA TYR A 91 -6.82 9.32 -1.58
C TYR A 91 -6.61 10.81 -1.88
N SER A 92 -6.57 11.62 -0.82
CA SER A 92 -6.39 13.06 -0.91
C SER A 92 -5.01 13.45 -1.44
N ILE A 93 -3.95 12.77 -1.00
CA ILE A 93 -2.58 13.00 -1.51
C ILE A 93 -2.56 12.79 -3.02
N ILE A 94 -3.08 11.65 -3.51
CA ILE A 94 -3.06 11.31 -4.94
C ILE A 94 -3.87 12.31 -5.76
N ARG A 95 -5.07 12.68 -5.28
CA ARG A 95 -5.92 13.68 -5.93
C ARG A 95 -5.30 15.09 -5.94
N HIS A 96 -4.50 15.42 -4.93
CA HIS A 96 -3.85 16.71 -4.79
C HIS A 96 -2.58 16.84 -5.63
N THR A 97 -1.73 15.81 -5.62
CA THR A 97 -0.42 15.86 -6.28
C THR A 97 -0.46 15.35 -7.71
N ALA A 98 -1.43 14.51 -8.06
CA ALA A 98 -1.56 13.86 -9.37
C ALA A 98 -0.21 13.34 -9.89
N PRO A 99 0.46 12.44 -9.13
CA PRO A 99 1.83 12.03 -9.43
C PRO A 99 1.90 11.34 -10.80
N ALA A 100 3.06 11.36 -11.46
CA ALA A 100 3.21 10.62 -12.70
C ALA A 100 3.25 9.11 -12.42
N THR A 101 3.93 8.72 -11.33
CA THR A 101 4.10 7.32 -10.92
C THR A 101 3.83 7.13 -9.43
N ILE A 102 3.21 6.02 -9.10
CA ILE A 102 3.14 5.46 -7.76
C ILE A 102 3.84 4.10 -7.80
N VAL A 103 4.88 3.93 -7.00
CA VAL A 103 5.48 2.63 -6.71
C VAL A 103 4.97 2.17 -5.35
N GLU A 104 4.27 1.05 -5.34
CA GLU A 104 3.67 0.44 -4.16
C GLU A 104 4.43 -0.82 -3.78
N VAL A 105 4.76 -0.97 -2.49
CA VAL A 105 5.29 -2.19 -1.88
C VAL A 105 4.22 -2.78 -0.98
N GLY A 106 3.74 -3.98 -1.30
CA GLY A 106 2.55 -4.57 -0.69
C GLY A 106 1.27 -4.10 -1.39
N SER A 107 0.45 -5.04 -1.85
CA SER A 107 -0.71 -4.72 -2.72
C SER A 107 -2.03 -5.23 -2.15
N GLY A 108 -3.14 -4.55 -2.49
CA GLY A 108 -4.46 -4.94 -2.04
C GLY A 108 -5.50 -3.82 -2.11
N ASN A 109 -6.09 -3.50 -0.96
CA ASN A 109 -7.13 -2.46 -0.87
C ASN A 109 -6.56 -1.04 -1.07
N SER A 110 -5.31 -0.80 -0.66
CA SER A 110 -4.55 0.41 -0.99
C SER A 110 -4.49 0.61 -2.51
N THR A 111 -4.09 -0.42 -3.27
CA THR A 111 -4.01 -0.37 -4.75
C THR A 111 -5.35 0.01 -5.39
N ARG A 112 -6.46 -0.57 -4.88
CA ARG A 112 -7.82 -0.26 -5.36
C ARG A 112 -8.20 1.19 -5.10
N LEU A 113 -7.89 1.68 -3.90
CA LEU A 113 -8.11 3.08 -3.55
C LEU A 113 -7.27 4.02 -4.43
N MET A 114 -6.00 3.70 -4.66
CA MET A 114 -5.13 4.48 -5.55
C MET A 114 -5.75 4.58 -6.94
N ARG A 115 -6.20 3.45 -7.51
CA ARG A 115 -6.86 3.45 -8.83
C ARG A 115 -8.14 4.27 -8.84
N ARG A 116 -8.94 4.21 -7.77
CA ARG A 116 -10.13 5.06 -7.60
C ARG A 116 -9.76 6.55 -7.60
N ALA A 117 -8.78 6.95 -6.79
CA ALA A 117 -8.30 8.33 -6.71
C ALA A 117 -7.84 8.86 -8.08
N ILE A 118 -7.09 8.06 -8.83
CA ILE A 118 -6.61 8.41 -10.17
C ILE A 118 -7.77 8.62 -11.14
N ARG A 119 -8.74 7.70 -11.15
CA ARG A 119 -9.92 7.77 -12.02
C ARG A 119 -10.77 9.00 -11.72
N GLU A 120 -11.11 9.23 -10.45
CA GLU A 120 -11.93 10.38 -10.07
C GLU A 120 -11.17 11.72 -10.25
N GLY A 121 -9.84 11.70 -10.15
CA GLY A 121 -8.98 12.85 -10.45
C GLY A 121 -8.68 13.07 -11.94
N SER A 122 -9.12 12.16 -12.82
CA SER A 122 -8.75 12.15 -14.25
C SER A 122 -7.23 12.25 -14.50
N ALA A 123 -6.42 11.69 -13.60
CA ALA A 123 -4.97 11.74 -13.68
C ALA A 123 -4.44 10.63 -14.59
N SER A 124 -3.31 10.88 -15.27
CA SER A 124 -2.58 9.89 -16.06
C SER A 124 -1.53 9.12 -15.25
N THR A 125 -1.78 8.99 -13.95
CA THR A 125 -0.86 8.35 -13.00
C THR A 125 -0.73 6.86 -13.27
N ARG A 126 0.50 6.37 -13.26
CA ARG A 126 0.83 4.94 -13.37
C ARG A 126 1.04 4.32 -12.00
N ILE A 127 0.51 3.12 -11.77
CA ILE A 127 0.74 2.32 -10.55
C ILE A 127 1.64 1.12 -10.88
N ILE A 128 2.75 1.00 -10.16
CA ILE A 128 3.67 -0.14 -10.18
C ILE A 128 3.58 -0.81 -8.81
N SER A 129 3.16 -2.07 -8.77
CA SER A 129 2.98 -2.80 -7.51
C SER A 129 4.05 -3.90 -7.37
N ILE A 130 4.72 -3.94 -6.21
CA ILE A 130 5.73 -4.92 -5.84
C ILE A 130 5.14 -5.79 -4.73
N ASP A 131 4.72 -6.99 -5.09
CA ASP A 131 4.10 -7.92 -4.15
C ASP A 131 4.27 -9.37 -4.62
N PRO A 132 4.98 -10.24 -3.89
CA PRO A 132 5.15 -11.65 -4.28
C PRO A 132 3.83 -12.45 -4.25
N GLN A 133 2.85 -12.04 -3.45
CA GLN A 133 1.60 -12.77 -3.27
C GLN A 133 0.45 -11.81 -2.93
N PRO A 134 -0.11 -11.14 -3.96
CA PRO A 134 -1.23 -10.22 -3.78
C PRO A 134 -2.40 -10.87 -3.05
N ARG A 135 -2.93 -10.20 -2.03
CA ARG A 135 -4.07 -10.68 -1.23
C ARG A 135 -5.42 -10.51 -1.95
N ALA A 136 -5.45 -9.68 -2.98
CA ALA A 136 -6.61 -9.45 -3.83
C ALA A 136 -6.17 -9.50 -5.30
N ASP A 137 -7.13 -9.67 -6.22
CA ASP A 137 -6.85 -9.42 -7.64
C ASP A 137 -6.57 -7.93 -7.83
N VAL A 138 -5.28 -7.59 -7.83
CA VAL A 138 -4.74 -6.23 -8.00
C VAL A 138 -4.36 -5.94 -9.45
N HIS A 139 -4.32 -6.96 -10.31
CA HIS A 139 -3.88 -6.81 -11.70
C HIS A 139 -4.77 -5.87 -12.50
N ALA A 140 -6.06 -5.80 -12.14
CA ALA A 140 -7.00 -4.84 -12.74
C ALA A 140 -6.80 -3.39 -12.25
N PHE A 141 -5.99 -3.18 -11.22
CA PHE A 141 -5.83 -1.90 -10.52
C PHE A 141 -4.42 -1.31 -10.63
N CYS A 142 -3.39 -2.12 -10.93
CA CYS A 142 -2.04 -1.66 -11.24
C CYS A 142 -1.73 -1.73 -12.75
N ASP A 143 -0.79 -0.90 -13.21
CA ASP A 143 -0.32 -0.91 -14.61
C ASP A 143 0.90 -1.83 -14.80
N GLU A 144 1.63 -2.12 -13.72
CA GLU A 144 2.70 -3.10 -13.68
C GLU A 144 2.68 -3.84 -12.33
N HIS A 145 2.86 -5.15 -12.37
CA HIS A 145 3.03 -5.99 -11.18
C HIS A 145 4.39 -6.69 -11.22
N ILE A 146 5.12 -6.58 -10.12
CA ILE A 146 6.43 -7.21 -9.91
C ILE A 146 6.25 -8.30 -8.83
N PRO A 147 6.13 -9.58 -9.21
CA PRO A 147 5.79 -10.68 -8.30
C PRO A 147 7.02 -11.18 -7.51
N GLN A 148 7.64 -10.30 -6.72
CA GLN A 148 8.77 -10.67 -5.88
C GLN A 148 8.81 -9.84 -4.59
N PRO A 149 9.44 -10.36 -3.51
CA PRO A 149 9.71 -9.58 -2.31
C PRO A 149 10.59 -8.37 -2.61
N VAL A 150 10.29 -7.22 -2.02
CA VAL A 150 11.00 -5.96 -2.28
C VAL A 150 12.50 -6.05 -1.96
N GLU A 151 12.88 -6.84 -0.97
CA GLU A 151 14.28 -7.03 -0.57
C GLU A 151 15.12 -7.79 -1.59
N ARG A 152 14.51 -8.40 -2.61
CA ARG A 152 15.22 -8.99 -3.77
C ARG A 152 15.48 -7.97 -4.88
N LEU A 153 14.85 -6.80 -4.83
CA LEU A 153 15.09 -5.72 -5.76
C LEU A 153 16.31 -4.90 -5.31
N ARG A 154 17.05 -4.39 -6.29
CA ARG A 154 18.12 -3.42 -6.01
C ARG A 154 17.49 -2.05 -5.79
N GLN A 155 18.06 -1.26 -4.89
CA GLN A 155 17.56 0.08 -4.59
C GLN A 155 17.57 0.98 -5.83
N GLU A 156 18.56 0.83 -6.71
CA GLU A 156 18.68 1.58 -7.96
C GLU A 156 17.53 1.27 -8.92
N ASP A 157 17.03 0.03 -8.93
CA ASP A 157 15.93 -0.38 -9.81
C ASP A 157 14.60 0.25 -9.36
N ILE A 158 14.41 0.45 -8.05
CA ILE A 158 13.25 1.15 -7.50
C ILE A 158 13.40 2.66 -7.75
N ALA A 159 14.58 3.23 -7.47
CA ALA A 159 14.85 4.65 -7.64
C ALA A 159 14.70 5.09 -9.10
N ALA A 160 15.11 4.26 -10.07
CA ALA A 160 14.97 4.54 -11.50
C ALA A 160 13.51 4.65 -11.98
N ARG A 161 12.54 4.19 -11.18
CA ARG A 161 11.10 4.26 -11.47
C ARG A 161 10.42 5.49 -10.87
N LEU A 162 11.14 6.30 -10.09
CA LEU A 162 10.60 7.45 -9.37
C LEU A 162 11.26 8.75 -9.85
N SER A 163 10.43 9.77 -10.03
CA SER A 163 10.83 11.15 -10.28
C SER A 163 10.37 12.07 -9.13
N PRO A 164 10.91 13.29 -9.00
CA PRO A 164 10.41 14.26 -8.04
C PRO A 164 8.89 14.49 -8.22
N GLY A 165 8.13 14.33 -7.14
CA GLY A 165 6.66 14.42 -7.16
C GLY A 165 5.93 13.08 -7.25
N ASP A 166 6.64 12.00 -7.55
CA ASP A 166 6.09 10.64 -7.51
C ASP A 166 5.96 10.10 -6.07
N ILE A 167 5.17 9.05 -5.91
CA ILE A 167 4.88 8.44 -4.61
C ILE A 167 5.58 7.07 -4.51
N LEU A 168 6.32 6.87 -3.43
CA LEU A 168 6.66 5.54 -2.91
C LEU A 168 5.73 5.24 -1.74
N PHE A 169 4.89 4.21 -1.88
CA PHE A 169 3.96 3.76 -0.86
C PHE A 169 4.37 2.39 -0.34
N ILE A 170 4.32 2.20 0.98
CA ILE A 170 4.68 0.95 1.66
C ILE A 170 3.54 0.62 2.61
N ASP A 171 2.87 -0.51 2.37
CA ASP A 171 1.79 -1.06 3.21
C ASP A 171 2.33 -2.06 4.26
#